data_AF-A0A6P0SLH2-F1
#
_entry.id   AF-A0A6P0SLH2-F1
#
_cell.length_a   1.000
_cell.length_b   1.000
_cell.length_c   1.000
_cell.angle_alpha   90.00
_cell.angle_beta   90.00
_cell.angle_gamma   90.00
#
_symmetry.space_group_name_H-M   'P 1'
#
loop_
_entity.id
_entity.type
_entity.pdbx_description
1 polymer ?
#
loop_
_entity_poly.entity_id
_entity_poly.type
_entity_poly.pdbx_seq_one_letter_code
_entity_poly.pdbx_strand_id
1 'polypeptide(L)'
;KKTEVFALSFLDSGQKDMAAKFFKPQSRVGNKFADVEFYLGEVTGCPIISDSLGYVECQVKGSVEEGDHTVFVAEVVGAGIHREGDQLLLESTSWQYGG
;
A
#
# COMPACT_ATOMS: atom_id res chain seq x y z
N LYS A 1 7.53 9.57 6.84
CA LYS A 1 7.96 10.60 7.82
C LYS A 1 7.77 12.01 7.26
N LYS A 2 8.58 12.51 6.32
CA LYS A 2 8.55 13.94 5.89
C LYS A 2 7.18 14.48 5.41
N THR A 3 6.38 13.67 4.73
CA THR A 3 5.09 14.11 4.14
C THR A 3 3.90 13.88 5.06
N GLU A 4 4.04 13.07 6.12
CA GLU A 4 2.97 12.72 7.08
C GLU A 4 1.66 12.18 6.46
N VAL A 5 1.71 11.70 5.22
CA VAL A 5 0.60 11.03 4.54
C VAL A 5 1.08 9.77 3.84
N PHE A 6 0.20 8.77 3.75
CA PHE A 6 0.41 7.54 2.98
C PHE A 6 -0.92 6.99 2.49
N ALA A 7 -0.87 6.09 1.51
CA ALA A 7 -2.01 5.26 1.12
C ALA A 7 -1.66 3.78 1.27
N LEU A 8 -2.68 2.97 1.56
CA LEU A 8 -2.60 1.51 1.53
C LEU A 8 -3.53 1.00 0.44
N SER A 9 -3.04 0.08 -0.40
CA SER A 9 -3.84 -0.63 -1.41
C SER A 9 -3.94 -2.10 -1.02
N PHE A 10 -5.16 -2.63 -0.96
CA PHE A 10 -5.42 -4.01 -0.57
C PHE A 10 -5.35 -4.93 -1.78
N LEU A 11 -4.45 -5.91 -1.76
CA LEU A 11 -4.25 -6.82 -2.87
C LEU A 11 -5.24 -7.99 -2.83
N ASP A 12 -5.67 -8.43 -4.00
CA ASP A 12 -6.46 -9.64 -4.22
C ASP A 12 -5.59 -10.90 -4.06
N SER A 13 -6.19 -12.00 -3.61
CA SER A 13 -5.56 -13.32 -3.46
C SER A 13 -4.76 -13.79 -4.67
N GLY A 14 -5.15 -13.40 -5.90
CA GLY A 14 -4.43 -13.70 -7.13
C GLY A 14 -3.20 -12.83 -7.41
N GLN A 15 -2.93 -11.79 -6.62
CA GLN A 15 -1.94 -10.74 -6.91
C GLN A 15 -0.59 -10.94 -6.22
N LYS A 16 -0.21 -12.18 -5.92
CA LYS A 16 1.11 -12.50 -5.36
C LYS A 16 2.26 -11.97 -6.23
N ASP A 17 2.19 -12.14 -7.55
CA ASP A 17 3.25 -11.66 -8.46
C ASP A 17 3.34 -10.13 -8.49
N MET A 18 2.23 -9.42 -8.31
CA MET A 18 2.24 -7.97 -8.16
C MET A 18 2.91 -7.55 -6.86
N ALA A 19 2.58 -8.17 -5.73
CA ALA A 19 3.22 -7.92 -4.44
C ALA A 19 4.75 -8.08 -4.52
N ALA A 20 5.22 -9.15 -5.18
CA ALA A 20 6.64 -9.46 -5.30
C ALA A 20 7.45 -8.36 -6.02
N LYS A 21 6.83 -7.58 -6.92
CA LYS A 21 7.49 -6.47 -7.62
C LYS A 21 7.95 -5.38 -6.64
N PHE A 22 7.20 -5.15 -5.57
CA PHE A 22 7.48 -4.12 -4.58
C PHE A 22 8.49 -4.55 -3.50
N PHE A 23 9.01 -5.79 -3.53
CA PHE A 23 10.14 -6.20 -2.69
C PHE A 23 11.48 -5.60 -3.12
N LYS A 24 11.54 -5.07 -4.34
CA LYS A 24 12.69 -4.31 -4.84
C LYS A 24 12.26 -2.84 -5.01
N PRO A 25 13.20 -1.89 -4.84
CA PRO A 25 12.92 -0.49 -5.10
C PRO A 25 12.34 -0.29 -6.50
N GLN A 26 11.22 0.43 -6.58
CA GLN A 26 10.58 0.78 -7.83
C GLN A 26 10.75 2.27 -8.13
N SER A 27 10.96 2.59 -9.40
CA SER A 27 10.94 3.96 -9.90
C SER A 27 9.62 4.24 -10.59
N ARG A 28 9.10 5.45 -10.39
CA ARG A 28 7.91 5.93 -11.08
C ARG A 28 8.24 6.26 -12.54
N VAL A 29 7.46 5.74 -13.47
CA VAL A 29 7.47 6.16 -14.88
C VAL A 29 6.05 6.53 -15.27
N GLY A 30 5.78 7.83 -15.43
CA GLY A 30 4.42 8.33 -15.67
C GLY A 30 3.49 7.99 -14.50
N ASN A 31 2.50 7.13 -14.76
CA ASN A 31 1.52 6.62 -13.80
C ASN A 31 1.76 5.14 -13.43
N LYS A 32 3.00 4.65 -13.55
CA LYS A 32 3.35 3.26 -13.23
C LYS A 32 4.52 3.13 -12.26
N PHE A 33 4.49 2.07 -11.47
CA PHE A 33 5.65 1.48 -10.81
C PHE A 33 5.95 0.13 -11.47
N ALA A 34 7.12 -0.02 -12.11
CA ALA A 34 7.34 -1.07 -13.10
C ALA A 34 6.21 -1.08 -14.15
N ASP A 35 5.43 -2.16 -14.20
CA ASP A 35 4.25 -2.35 -15.04
C ASP A 35 2.92 -2.20 -14.29
N VAL A 36 2.96 -1.86 -12.99
CA VAL A 36 1.77 -1.69 -12.15
C VAL A 36 1.24 -0.27 -12.25
N GLU A 37 0.01 -0.13 -12.71
CA GLU A 37 -0.68 1.15 -12.84
C GLU A 37 -1.19 1.68 -11.50
N PHE A 38 -1.06 2.99 -11.33
CA PHE A 38 -1.65 3.71 -10.21
C PHE A 38 -2.33 4.99 -10.68
N TYR A 39 -3.24 5.51 -9.86
CA TYR A 39 -3.73 6.88 -9.94
C TYR A 39 -3.41 7.61 -8.63
N LEU A 40 -3.55 8.94 -8.61
CA LEU A 40 -3.31 9.73 -7.39
C LEU A 40 -4.60 9.83 -6.59
N GLY A 41 -4.52 9.53 -5.29
CA GLY A 41 -5.63 9.70 -4.36
C GLY A 41 -6.08 11.14 -4.26
N GLU A 42 -7.39 11.34 -4.10
CA GLU A 42 -8.02 12.66 -4.13
C GLU A 42 -7.68 13.48 -2.88
N VAL A 43 -7.47 12.82 -1.74
CA VAL A 43 -7.30 13.52 -0.45
C VAL A 43 -5.82 13.79 -0.15
N THR A 44 -4.96 12.80 -0.34
CA THR A 44 -3.53 12.86 0.04
C THR A 44 -2.60 13.03 -1.15
N GLY A 45 -3.08 12.80 -2.38
CA GLY A 45 -2.24 12.75 -3.57
C GLY A 45 -1.29 11.55 -3.62
N CYS A 46 -1.43 10.58 -2.70
CA CYS A 46 -0.61 9.37 -2.70
C CYS A 46 -0.97 8.45 -3.87
N PRO A 47 0.00 7.71 -4.45
CA PRO A 47 -0.29 6.68 -5.44
C PRO A 47 -1.18 5.57 -4.87
N ILE A 48 -2.27 5.25 -5.57
CA ILE A 48 -3.18 4.12 -5.29
C ILE A 48 -3.09 3.14 -6.45
N ILE A 49 -2.82 1.86 -6.15
CA ILE A 49 -2.75 0.82 -7.17
C ILE A 49 -4.13 0.59 -7.79
N SER A 50 -4.26 0.85 -9.08
CA SER A 50 -5.56 0.84 -9.79
C SER A 50 -6.22 -0.54 -9.76
N ASP A 51 -5.43 -1.61 -9.79
CA ASP A 51 -5.91 -2.99 -9.80
C ASP A 51 -6.01 -3.60 -8.38
N SER A 52 -5.94 -2.81 -7.31
CA SER A 52 -6.19 -3.32 -5.94
C SER A 52 -7.68 -3.56 -5.69
N LEU A 53 -8.05 -4.34 -4.67
CA LEU A 53 -9.44 -4.49 -4.21
C LEU A 53 -10.05 -3.16 -3.75
N GLY A 54 -9.22 -2.33 -3.13
CA GLY A 54 -9.59 -1.02 -2.61
C GLY A 54 -8.40 -0.39 -1.90
N TYR A 55 -8.65 0.75 -1.26
CA TYR A 55 -7.59 1.53 -0.63
C TYR A 55 -8.09 2.34 0.57
N VAL A 56 -7.14 2.80 1.37
CA VAL A 56 -7.32 3.89 2.33
C VAL A 56 -6.21 4.92 2.14
N GLU A 57 -6.58 6.19 2.28
CA GLU A 57 -5.69 7.34 2.37
C GLU A 57 -5.60 7.78 3.83
N CYS A 58 -4.38 7.96 4.32
CA CYS A 58 -4.11 8.13 5.74
C CYS A 58 -3.27 9.38 6.00
N GLN A 59 -3.63 10.13 7.04
CA GLN A 59 -2.82 11.21 7.60
C GLN A 59 -2.23 10.76 8.95
N VAL A 60 -0.91 10.81 9.06
CA VAL A 60 -0.17 10.45 10.28
C VAL A 60 -0.55 11.41 11.41
N LYS A 61 -0.90 10.85 12.57
CA LYS A 61 -1.19 11.58 13.81
C LYS A 61 -0.09 11.42 14.85
N GLY A 62 0.74 10.39 14.71
CA GLY A 62 1.90 10.17 15.56
C GLY A 62 2.72 8.98 15.10
N SER A 63 3.88 8.81 15.72
CA SER A 63 4.72 7.64 15.50
C SER A 63 5.47 7.22 16.75
N VAL A 64 5.74 5.93 16.86
CA VAL A 64 6.61 5.34 17.87
C VAL A 64 7.83 4.78 17.16
N GLU A 65 9.01 5.29 17.51
CA GLU A 65 10.29 4.82 16.97
C GLU A 65 10.94 3.88 17.98
N GLU A 66 11.01 2.60 17.66
CA GLU A 66 11.57 1.58 18.55
C GLU A 66 12.27 0.50 17.69
N GLY A 67 13.57 0.30 17.91
CA GLY A 67 14.37 -0.62 17.10
C GLY A 67 14.61 -0.14 15.67
N ASP A 68 14.46 -1.04 14.70
CA ASP A 68 14.72 -0.80 13.28
C ASP A 68 13.46 -0.41 12.48
N HIS A 69 12.29 -0.35 13.14
CA HIS A 69 11.02 0.04 12.54
C HIS A 69 10.41 1.28 13.23
N THR A 70 9.49 1.93 12.54
CA THR A 70 8.65 2.99 13.11
C THR A 70 7.19 2.61 12.94
N VAL A 71 6.45 2.60 14.05
CA VAL A 71 5.00 2.41 14.03
C VAL A 71 4.35 3.78 13.78
N PHE A 72 3.58 3.91 12.71
CA PHE A 72 2.79 5.11 12.43
C PHE A 72 1.35 4.89 12.86
N VAL A 73 0.82 5.82 13.66
CA VAL A 73 -0.61 5.91 13.97
C VAL A 73 -1.20 6.98 13.08
N ALA A 74 -2.25 6.67 12.34
CA ALA A 74 -2.81 7.55 11.33
C ALA A 74 -4.34 7.51 11.31
N GLU A 75 -4.94 8.64 10.94
CA GLU A 75 -6.37 8.77 10.68
C GLU A 75 -6.65 8.46 9.21
N VAL A 76 -7.68 7.65 8.95
CA VAL A 76 -8.18 7.43 7.58
C VAL A 76 -8.97 8.66 7.15
N VAL A 77 -8.49 9.34 6.12
CA VAL A 77 -9.07 10.59 5.59
C VAL A 77 -9.72 10.42 4.22
N GLY A 78 -9.52 9.26 3.58
CA GLY A 78 -10.17 8.86 2.33
C GLY A 78 -10.14 7.34 2.18
N ALA A 79 -11.11 6.78 1.46
CA ALA A 79 -11.17 5.34 1.20
C ALA A 79 -12.00 5.05 -0.05
N GLY A 80 -11.75 3.91 -0.68
CA GLY A 80 -12.54 3.46 -1.81
C GLY A 80 -12.44 1.95 -2.02
N ILE A 81 -13.47 1.41 -2.66
CA ILE A 81 -13.53 0.01 -3.07
C ILE A 81 -13.52 0.00 -4.60
N HIS A 82 -12.57 -0.72 -5.20
CA HIS A 82 -12.56 -0.95 -6.64
C HIS A 82 -13.39 -2.17 -7.02
N ARG A 83 -13.30 -3.24 -6.22
CA ARG A 83 -14.05 -4.49 -6.41
C ARG A 83 -14.11 -5.33 -5.14
N GLU A 84 -15.05 -6.26 -5.10
CA GLU A 84 -15.06 -7.34 -4.11
C GLU A 84 -14.05 -8.44 -4.50
N GLY A 85 -13.54 -9.16 -3.51
CA GLY A 85 -12.61 -10.27 -3.68
C GLY A 85 -11.95 -10.66 -2.37
N ASP A 86 -11.29 -11.82 -2.38
CA ASP A 86 -10.54 -12.32 -1.22
C ASP A 86 -9.18 -11.61 -1.14
N GLN A 87 -8.76 -11.19 0.05
CA GLN A 87 -7.48 -10.51 0.24
C GLN A 87 -6.30 -11.48 0.10
N LEU A 88 -5.16 -10.98 -0.39
CA LEU A 88 -3.90 -11.71 -0.33
C LEU A 88 -3.41 -11.85 1.12
N LEU A 89 -3.57 -13.04 1.69
CA LEU A 89 -3.11 -13.36 3.03
C LEU A 89 -1.63 -13.75 3.01
N LEU A 90 -0.81 -13.19 3.90
CA LEU A 90 0.62 -13.54 3.97
C LEU A 90 0.82 -15.03 4.18
N GLU A 91 -0.02 -15.71 4.97
CA GLU A 91 0.06 -17.16 5.22
C GLU A 91 -0.19 -18.03 3.98
N SER A 92 -0.94 -17.52 2.99
CA SER A 92 -1.12 -18.17 1.70
C SER A 92 0.09 -17.99 0.78
N THR A 93 0.95 -17.02 1.12
CA THR A 93 2.24 -16.86 0.48
C THR A 93 3.29 -17.70 1.22
N SER A 94 4.27 -18.22 0.49
CA SER A 94 5.44 -18.89 1.10
C SER A 94 6.41 -17.89 1.75
N TRP A 95 5.96 -16.66 2.04
CA TRP A 95 6.78 -15.57 2.57
C TRP A 95 6.54 -15.40 4.06
N GLN A 96 7.56 -14.90 4.74
CA GLN A 96 7.53 -14.58 6.16
C GLN A 96 8.17 -13.21 6.36
N TYR A 97 7.63 -12.44 7.31
CA TYR A 97 8.18 -11.16 7.71
C TYR A 97 7.95 -10.95 9.21
N GLY A 98 9.01 -11.14 9.99
CA GLY A 98 8.96 -11.21 11.46
C GLY A 98 9.37 -12.58 11.99
N GLY A 99 9.87 -12.60 13.22
CA GLY A 99 10.45 -13.77 13.88
C GLY A 99 11.59 -13.38 14.81
#